data_AF-A0A941RYZ0-F1
#
_entry.id   AF-A0A941RYZ0-F1
#
_cell.length_a   1.000
_cell.length_b   1.000
_cell.length_c   1.000
_cell.angle_alpha   90.00
_cell.angle_beta   90.00
_cell.angle_gamma   90.00
#
_symmetry.space_group_name_H-M   'P 1'
#
loop_
_entity.id
_entity.type
_entity.pdbx_description
1 polymer ?
#
loop_
_entity_poly.entity_id
_entity_poly.type
_entity_poly.pdbx_seq_one_letter_code
_entity_poly.pdbx_strand_id
1 'polypeptide(L)'
;MAELPDDTYAALLRCSTEGDEFADKGEFEQALSRYRQAWQLLPEPRCEWDAAEWLLAAIGDSEFQRGEFAAARTALMDAMKFFESARGNPFVRLRLGQCMFETGEEAEAANWMGLAFLTEGLKLFEGEHPKYLAFVKSKLQPPPGGWPEGW
;
A
#
# COMPACT_ATOMS: atom_id res chain seq x y z
N MET A 1 12.40 14.42 -17.32
CA MET A 1 12.44 14.05 -15.90
C MET A 1 13.89 14.07 -15.48
N ALA A 2 14.20 14.48 -14.25
CA ALA A 2 15.56 14.40 -13.73
C ALA A 2 15.90 12.93 -13.51
N GLU A 3 17.08 12.50 -13.94
CA GLU A 3 17.59 11.15 -13.68
C GLU A 3 18.48 11.19 -12.43
N LEU A 4 18.33 10.21 -11.55
CA LEU A 4 19.23 10.05 -10.40
C LEU A 4 20.64 9.74 -10.91
N PRO A 5 21.70 10.21 -10.23
CA PRO A 5 23.05 9.72 -10.51
C PRO A 5 23.08 8.18 -10.47
N ASP A 6 23.78 7.55 -11.43
CA ASP A 6 23.79 6.09 -11.59
C ASP A 6 24.09 5.33 -10.30
N ASP A 7 25.07 5.80 -9.52
CA ASP A 7 25.44 5.18 -8.23
C ASP A 7 24.32 5.31 -7.18
N THR A 8 23.62 6.45 -7.16
CA THR A 8 22.47 6.67 -6.27
C THR A 8 21.30 5.79 -6.66
N TYR A 9 21.02 5.67 -7.95
CA TYR A 9 19.96 4.81 -8.47
C TYR A 9 20.26 3.33 -8.18
N ALA A 10 21.48 2.88 -8.43
CA ALA A 10 21.91 1.51 -8.13
C ALA A 10 21.85 1.19 -6.63
N ALA A 11 22.21 2.14 -5.76
CA ALA A 11 22.08 1.99 -4.32
C ALA A 11 20.62 1.95 -3.86
N LEU A 12 19.76 2.80 -4.43
CA LEU A 12 18.33 2.80 -4.15
C LEU A 12 17.72 1.46 -4.51
N LEU A 13 17.96 0.96 -5.73
CA LEU A 13 17.45 -0.33 -6.20
C LEU A 13 17.90 -1.49 -5.31
N ARG A 14 19.19 -1.51 -4.93
CA ARG A 14 19.69 -2.53 -4.00
C ARG A 14 18.96 -2.50 -2.66
N CYS A 15 18.81 -1.32 -2.06
CA CYS A 15 18.11 -1.19 -0.79
C CYS A 15 16.64 -1.59 -0.91
N SER A 16 15.94 -1.19 -1.95
CA SER A 16 14.54 -1.58 -2.14
C SER A 16 14.39 -3.09 -2.38
N THR A 17 15.24 -3.69 -3.21
CA THR A 17 15.19 -5.14 -3.47
C THR A 17 15.52 -5.95 -2.22
N GLU A 18 16.51 -5.55 -1.43
CA GLU A 18 16.76 -6.17 -0.12
C GLU A 18 15.56 -6.01 0.82
N GLY A 19 14.86 -4.88 0.75
CA GLY A 19 13.61 -4.65 1.48
C GLY A 19 12.51 -5.63 1.09
N ASP A 20 12.30 -5.82 -0.22
CA ASP A 20 11.31 -6.75 -0.77
C ASP A 20 11.62 -8.19 -0.36
N GLU A 21 12.88 -8.60 -0.42
CA GLU A 21 13.32 -9.93 0.02
C GLU A 21 13.10 -10.18 1.52
N PHE A 22 13.16 -9.15 2.36
CA PHE A 22 12.81 -9.26 3.77
C PHE A 22 11.28 -9.31 3.96
N ALA A 23 10.52 -8.48 3.23
CA ALA A 23 9.07 -8.47 3.29
C ALA A 23 8.47 -9.82 2.88
N ASP A 24 8.98 -10.44 1.82
CA ASP A 24 8.57 -11.78 1.34
C ASP A 24 8.78 -12.88 2.39
N LYS A 25 9.75 -12.69 3.30
CA LYS A 25 10.04 -13.61 4.42
C LYS A 25 9.25 -13.26 5.69
N GLY A 26 8.45 -12.20 5.67
CA GLY A 26 7.76 -11.66 6.85
C GLY A 26 8.68 -10.90 7.82
N GLU A 27 9.88 -10.54 7.41
CA GLU A 27 10.89 -9.83 8.20
C GLU A 27 10.70 -8.30 8.09
N PHE A 28 9.52 -7.80 8.47
CA PHE A 28 9.10 -6.43 8.16
C PHE A 28 9.92 -5.33 8.84
N GLU A 29 10.55 -5.59 9.99
CA GLU A 29 11.48 -4.62 10.63
C GLU A 29 12.73 -4.42 9.76
N GLN A 30 13.30 -5.52 9.27
CA GLN A 30 14.43 -5.51 8.34
C GLN A 30 14.02 -4.85 7.01
N ALA A 31 12.83 -5.17 6.49
CA ALA A 31 12.30 -4.56 5.27
C ALA A 31 12.21 -3.03 5.39
N LEU A 32 11.59 -2.53 6.47
CA LEU A 32 11.47 -1.10 6.76
C LEU A 32 12.81 -0.41 6.90
N SER A 33 13.78 -1.05 7.56
CA SER A 33 15.14 -0.52 7.64
C SER A 33 15.74 -0.28 6.25
N ARG A 34 15.54 -1.23 5.32
CA ARG A 34 16.04 -1.12 3.94
C ARG A 34 15.27 -0.10 3.10
N TYR A 35 13.94 -0.08 3.17
CA TYR A 35 13.14 0.92 2.47
C TYR A 35 13.43 2.35 2.95
N ARG A 36 13.65 2.55 4.26
CA ARG A 36 14.02 3.86 4.81
C ARG A 36 15.42 4.29 4.37
N GLN A 37 16.37 3.36 4.20
CA GLN A 37 17.67 3.65 3.60
C GLN A 37 17.50 4.10 2.13
N ALA A 38 16.69 3.37 1.34
CA ALA A 38 16.38 3.76 -0.03
C ALA A 38 15.73 5.15 -0.11
N TRP A 39 14.79 5.44 0.79
CA TRP A 39 14.14 6.75 0.90
C TRP A 39 15.12 7.89 1.20
N GLN A 40 16.12 7.65 2.04
CA GLN A 40 17.15 8.65 2.37
C GLN A 40 18.09 8.98 1.21
N LEU A 41 18.21 8.09 0.22
CA LEU A 41 19.02 8.32 -0.98
C LEU A 41 18.35 9.25 -1.99
N LEU A 42 17.03 9.45 -1.89
CA LEU A 42 16.30 10.37 -2.77
C LEU A 42 16.68 11.83 -2.46
N PRO A 43 17.08 12.61 -3.49
CA PRO A 43 17.27 14.05 -3.35
C PRO A 43 15.98 14.77 -2.96
N GLU A 44 16.12 15.90 -2.27
CA GLU A 44 14.98 16.76 -1.96
C GLU A 44 14.54 17.59 -3.18
N PRO A 45 13.23 17.79 -3.39
CA PRO A 45 12.12 17.19 -2.63
C PRO A 45 11.86 15.74 -3.05
N ARG A 46 11.85 14.81 -2.08
CA ARG A 46 11.77 13.36 -2.38
C ARG A 46 10.56 12.95 -3.22
N CYS A 47 9.44 13.65 -3.08
CA CYS A 47 8.20 13.36 -3.78
C CYS A 47 8.22 13.72 -5.28
N GLU A 48 9.28 14.35 -5.79
CA GLU A 48 9.47 14.57 -7.24
C GLU A 48 10.07 13.36 -7.97
N TRP A 49 10.50 12.35 -7.22
CA TRP A 49 11.08 11.13 -7.79
C TRP A 49 10.02 10.04 -7.84
N ASP A 50 9.84 9.40 -9.00
CA ASP A 50 8.95 8.24 -9.16
C ASP A 50 9.25 7.16 -8.11
N ALA A 51 10.51 7.11 -7.66
CA ALA A 51 10.91 6.15 -6.66
C ALA A 51 10.29 6.31 -5.27
N ALA A 52 9.84 7.51 -4.94
CA ALA A 52 9.16 7.76 -3.69
C ALA A 52 7.78 7.10 -3.62
N GLU A 53 7.06 6.92 -4.74
CA GLU A 53 5.72 6.33 -4.73
C GLU A 53 5.75 4.89 -4.19
N TRP A 54 6.54 4.01 -4.82
CA TRP A 54 6.61 2.61 -4.44
C TRP A 54 7.30 2.41 -3.09
N LEU A 55 8.26 3.26 -2.73
CA LEU A 55 8.84 3.22 -1.38
C LEU A 55 7.81 3.55 -0.30
N LEU A 56 6.96 4.57 -0.50
CA LEU A 56 5.89 4.87 0.45
C LEU A 56 4.86 3.74 0.54
N ALA A 57 4.52 3.12 -0.59
CA ALA A 57 3.62 1.97 -0.61
C ALA A 57 4.22 0.76 0.14
N ALA A 58 5.50 0.43 -0.10
CA ALA A 58 6.18 -0.68 0.56
C ALA A 58 6.42 -0.45 2.06
N ILE A 59 6.77 0.79 2.45
CA ILE A 59 6.83 1.21 3.86
C ILE A 59 5.45 1.06 4.50
N GLY A 60 4.41 1.58 3.86
CA GLY A 60 3.05 1.51 4.36
C GLY A 60 2.55 0.08 4.55
N ASP A 61 2.81 -0.80 3.58
CA ASP A 61 2.49 -2.22 3.68
C ASP A 61 3.25 -2.91 4.82
N SER A 62 4.56 -2.67 4.93
CA SER A 62 5.38 -3.28 5.98
C SER A 62 4.98 -2.83 7.39
N GLU A 63 4.62 -1.55 7.58
CA GLU A 63 4.08 -1.06 8.86
C GLU A 63 2.74 -1.73 9.19
N PHE A 64 1.86 -1.91 8.19
CA PHE A 64 0.59 -2.60 8.40
C PHE A 64 0.80 -4.05 8.83
N GLN A 65 1.71 -4.77 8.19
CA GLN A 65 2.00 -6.16 8.52
C GLN A 65 2.58 -6.32 9.94
N ARG A 66 3.19 -5.27 10.49
CA ARG A 66 3.63 -5.20 11.89
C ARG A 66 2.52 -4.84 12.88
N GLY A 67 1.34 -4.47 12.40
CA GLY A 67 0.25 -3.95 13.22
C GLY A 67 0.35 -2.46 13.54
N GLU A 68 1.29 -1.74 12.94
CA GLU A 68 1.50 -0.30 13.15
C GLU A 68 0.60 0.52 12.21
N PHE A 69 -0.71 0.35 12.36
CA PHE A 69 -1.73 0.86 11.42
C PHE A 69 -1.72 2.39 11.24
N ALA A 70 -1.37 3.13 12.29
CA ALA A 70 -1.25 4.59 12.19
C ALA A 70 -0.07 5.01 11.30
N ALA A 71 1.09 4.39 11.47
CA ALA A 71 2.27 4.65 10.65
C ALA A 71 2.05 4.23 9.19
N ALA A 72 1.43 3.06 9.00
CA ALA A 72 1.02 2.57 7.69
C ALA A 72 0.12 3.57 6.97
N ARG A 73 -0.94 4.04 7.66
CA ARG A 73 -1.87 5.04 7.11
C ARG A 73 -1.15 6.33 6.71
N THR A 74 -0.24 6.83 7.54
CA THR A 74 0.52 8.05 7.21
C THR A 74 1.31 7.88 5.91
N ALA A 75 2.09 6.81 5.77
CA ALA A 75 2.91 6.58 4.57
C ALA A 75 2.03 6.43 3.30
N LEU A 76 0.94 5.67 3.39
CA LEU A 76 0.03 5.45 2.26
C LEU A 76 -0.76 6.71 1.88
N MET A 77 -1.13 7.54 2.85
CA MET A 77 -1.76 8.84 2.59
C MET A 77 -0.78 9.81 1.94
N ASP A 78 0.51 9.79 2.32
CA ASP A 78 1.52 10.57 1.63
C ASP A 78 1.67 10.11 0.17
N ALA A 79 1.66 8.80 -0.10
CA ALA A 79 1.65 8.29 -1.48
C ALA A 79 0.47 8.84 -2.29
N MET A 80 -0.75 8.74 -1.75
CA MET A 80 -1.98 9.28 -2.36
C MET A 80 -1.94 10.81 -2.56
N LYS A 81 -1.27 11.53 -1.65
CA LYS A 81 -1.16 12.99 -1.71
C LYS A 81 -0.27 13.43 -2.85
N PHE A 82 0.91 12.82 -2.96
CA PHE A 82 1.95 13.27 -3.88
C PHE A 82 1.86 12.62 -5.27
N PHE A 83 1.31 11.41 -5.38
CA PHE A 83 1.32 10.65 -6.63
C PHE A 83 -0.10 10.35 -7.11
N GLU A 84 -0.42 10.76 -8.34
CA GLU A 84 -1.73 10.49 -8.94
C GLU A 84 -1.93 9.01 -9.27
N SER A 85 -0.85 8.32 -9.68
CA SER A 85 -0.77 6.87 -9.87
C SER A 85 -1.19 6.10 -8.61
N ALA A 86 -0.73 6.54 -7.43
CA ALA A 86 -1.13 5.93 -6.16
C ALA A 86 -2.64 6.06 -5.91
N ARG A 87 -3.28 7.15 -6.37
CA ARG A 87 -4.74 7.30 -6.31
C ARG A 87 -5.46 6.32 -7.20
N GLY A 88 -4.87 5.91 -8.32
CA GLY A 88 -5.41 4.85 -9.17
C GLY A 88 -5.25 3.46 -8.56
N ASN A 89 -4.23 3.25 -7.72
CA ASN A 89 -3.80 1.94 -7.25
C ASN A 89 -4.79 1.30 -6.24
N PRO A 90 -5.46 0.19 -6.59
CA PRO A 90 -6.42 -0.48 -5.71
C PRO A 90 -5.77 -1.11 -4.47
N PHE A 91 -4.50 -1.53 -4.55
CA PHE A 91 -3.77 -2.06 -3.40
C PHE A 91 -3.55 -1.00 -2.32
N VAL A 92 -3.11 0.21 -2.70
CA VAL A 92 -2.92 1.32 -1.75
C VAL A 92 -4.26 1.68 -1.09
N ARG A 93 -5.36 1.68 -1.84
CA ARG A 93 -6.71 1.89 -1.29
C ARG A 93 -7.13 0.79 -0.32
N LEU A 94 -6.92 -0.48 -0.69
CA LEU A 94 -7.20 -1.62 0.18
C LEU A 94 -6.46 -1.45 1.51
N ARG A 95 -5.14 -1.24 1.46
CA ARG A 95 -4.31 -1.17 2.65
C ARG A 95 -4.68 0.00 3.56
N LEU A 96 -5.03 1.16 3.00
CA LEU A 96 -5.59 2.28 3.78
C LEU A 96 -6.89 1.93 4.48
N GLY A 97 -7.81 1.30 3.76
CA GLY A 97 -9.09 0.89 4.32
C GLY A 97 -8.94 -0.19 5.40
N GLN A 98 -7.97 -1.09 5.26
CA GLN A 98 -7.62 -2.06 6.30
C GLN A 98 -7.04 -1.37 7.52
N CYS A 99 -6.13 -0.39 7.37
CA CYS A 99 -5.63 0.40 8.50
C CYS A 99 -6.79 1.04 9.28
N MET A 100 -7.75 1.65 8.58
CA MET A 100 -8.95 2.26 9.18
C MET A 100 -9.85 1.22 9.85
N PHE A 101 -9.98 0.02 9.27
CA PHE A 101 -10.74 -1.06 9.88
C PHE A 101 -10.11 -1.48 11.22
N GLU A 102 -8.79 -1.65 11.26
CA GLU A 102 -8.08 -2.03 12.48
C GLU A 102 -8.10 -0.94 13.55
N THR A 103 -8.20 0.34 13.16
CA THR A 103 -8.35 1.45 14.10
C THR A 103 -9.81 1.75 14.49
N GLY A 104 -10.78 0.96 14.00
CA GLY A 104 -12.20 1.08 14.34
C GLY A 104 -12.97 2.14 13.55
N GLU A 105 -12.37 2.74 12.53
CA GLU A 105 -12.99 3.71 11.62
C GLU A 105 -13.79 3.00 10.51
N GLU A 106 -14.78 2.19 10.89
CA GLU A 106 -15.49 1.29 9.96
C GLU A 106 -16.12 2.01 8.75
N ALA A 107 -16.69 3.20 8.93
CA ALA A 107 -17.34 3.92 7.84
C ALA A 107 -16.32 4.30 6.74
N GLU A 108 -15.15 4.79 7.14
CA GLU A 108 -14.06 5.10 6.21
C GLU A 108 -13.48 3.83 5.60
N ALA A 109 -13.25 2.80 6.42
CA ALA A 109 -12.77 1.51 5.96
C ALA A 109 -13.65 0.93 4.83
N ALA A 110 -14.97 1.03 4.97
CA ALA A 110 -15.93 0.58 3.97
C ALA A 110 -15.83 1.37 2.67
N ASN A 111 -15.65 2.69 2.74
CA ASN A 111 -15.49 3.55 1.56
C ASN A 111 -14.22 3.17 0.78
N TRP A 112 -13.09 3.05 1.46
CA TRP A 112 -11.80 2.77 0.83
C TRP A 112 -11.72 1.36 0.26
N MET A 113 -12.02 0.34 1.07
CA MET A 113 -11.95 -1.05 0.60
C MET A 113 -13.09 -1.40 -0.36
N GLY A 114 -14.26 -0.77 -0.23
CA GLY A 114 -15.37 -0.94 -1.16
C GLY A 114 -15.01 -0.48 -2.56
N LEU A 115 -14.42 0.72 -2.71
CA LEU A 115 -13.92 1.19 -4.00
C LEU A 115 -12.83 0.30 -4.58
N ALA A 116 -11.93 -0.22 -3.74
CA ALA A 116 -10.87 -1.12 -4.17
C ALA A 116 -11.43 -2.46 -4.68
N PHE A 117 -12.37 -3.05 -3.94
CA PHE A 117 -13.10 -4.26 -4.33
C PHE A 117 -13.89 -4.06 -5.61
N LEU A 118 -14.57 -2.92 -5.76
CA LEU A 118 -15.30 -2.58 -6.98
C LEU A 118 -14.39 -2.30 -8.19
N THR A 119 -13.08 -2.23 -8.02
CA THR A 119 -12.12 -2.04 -9.12
C THR A 119 -11.49 -3.36 -9.53
N GLU A 120 -11.04 -4.18 -8.57
CA GLU A 120 -10.24 -5.38 -8.83
C GLU A 120 -10.93 -6.71 -8.48
N GLY A 121 -12.05 -6.69 -7.75
CA GLY A 121 -12.76 -7.89 -7.33
C GLY A 121 -12.03 -8.73 -6.28
N LEU A 122 -12.24 -10.06 -6.31
CA LEU A 122 -11.73 -10.99 -5.30
C LEU A 122 -10.21 -11.10 -5.27
N LYS A 123 -9.54 -11.01 -6.42
CA LYS A 123 -8.08 -11.17 -6.54
C LYS A 123 -7.30 -10.17 -5.66
N LEU A 124 -7.88 -9.00 -5.39
CA LEU A 124 -7.25 -7.99 -4.54
C LEU A 124 -7.13 -8.44 -3.08
N PHE A 125 -7.98 -9.37 -2.65
CA PHE A 125 -7.99 -9.90 -1.29
C PHE A 125 -7.30 -11.27 -1.18
N GLU A 126 -6.66 -11.76 -2.25
CA GLU A 126 -5.85 -12.97 -2.19
C GLU A 126 -4.65 -12.76 -1.27
N GLY A 127 -4.41 -13.68 -0.34
CA GLY A 127 -3.37 -13.56 0.68
C GLY A 127 -3.74 -12.66 1.88
N GLU A 128 -4.83 -11.90 1.79
CA GLU A 128 -5.30 -11.05 2.89
C GLU A 128 -6.11 -11.84 3.93
N HIS A 129 -6.16 -11.33 5.16
CA HIS A 129 -6.98 -11.96 6.20
C HIS A 129 -8.47 -11.94 5.79
N PRO A 130 -9.21 -13.07 5.85
CA PRO A 130 -10.59 -13.16 5.35
C PRO A 130 -11.59 -12.15 5.93
N LYS A 131 -11.28 -11.60 7.11
CA LYS A 131 -12.09 -10.56 7.79
C LYS A 131 -12.32 -9.33 6.92
N TYR A 132 -11.34 -8.92 6.11
CA TYR A 132 -11.45 -7.72 5.29
C TYR A 132 -12.45 -7.91 4.15
N LEU A 133 -12.37 -9.03 3.44
CA LEU A 133 -13.32 -9.35 2.39
C LEU A 133 -14.73 -9.51 2.95
N ALA A 134 -14.87 -10.23 4.08
CA ALA A 134 -16.16 -10.40 4.76
C ALA A 134 -16.76 -9.05 5.18
N PHE A 135 -15.94 -8.16 5.74
CA PHE A 135 -16.35 -6.81 6.11
C PHE A 135 -16.85 -6.02 4.90
N VAL A 136 -16.08 -5.95 3.80
CA VAL A 136 -16.48 -5.19 2.60
C VAL A 136 -17.77 -5.74 2.01
N LYS A 137 -17.88 -7.06 1.86
CA LYS A 137 -19.11 -7.70 1.36
C LYS A 137 -20.32 -7.43 2.26
N SER A 138 -20.14 -7.26 3.57
CA SER A 138 -21.24 -6.89 4.48
C SER A 138 -21.74 -5.45 4.31
N LYS A 139 -20.91 -4.56 3.75
CA LYS A 139 -21.24 -3.14 3.55
C LYS A 139 -21.76 -2.83 2.15
N LEU A 140 -21.50 -3.70 1.18
CA LEU A 140 -21.93 -3.54 -0.21
C LEU A 140 -23.23 -4.31 -0.48
N GLN A 141 -24.10 -3.73 -1.29
CA GLN A 141 -25.20 -4.47 -1.91
C GLN A 141 -24.73 -5.00 -3.27
N PRO A 142 -25.08 -6.25 -3.63
CA PRO A 142 -24.84 -6.72 -4.99
C PRO A 142 -25.58 -5.84 -5.99
N PRO A 143 -24.99 -5.59 -7.17
CA PRO A 143 -25.70 -4.89 -8.23
C PRO A 143 -26.90 -5.71 -8.71
N PRO A 144 -27.89 -5.09 -9.38
CA PRO A 144 -28.98 -5.82 -10.02
C PRO A 144 -28.42 -6.89 -10.98
N GLY A 145 -28.72 -8.17 -10.71
CA GLY A 145 -28.15 -9.31 -11.44
C GLY A 145 -27.09 -10.12 -10.68
N GLY A 146 -26.70 -9.68 -9.47
CA GLY A 146 -25.70 -10.36 -8.64
C GLY A 146 -24.27 -9.93 -8.96
N TRP A 147 -23.31 -10.42 -8.17
CA TRP A 147 -21.89 -10.15 -8.41
C TRP A 147 -21.41 -10.90 -9.66
N PRO A 148 -20.61 -10.27 -10.53
CA PRO A 148 -19.95 -10.96 -11.63
C PRO A 148 -19.12 -12.14 -11.12
N GLU A 149 -18.88 -13.14 -11.98
CA GLU A 149 -17.96 -14.23 -11.65
C GLU A 149 -16.56 -13.65 -11.33
N GLY A 150 -15.99 -14.02 -10.19
CA GLY A 150 -14.73 -13.44 -9.68
C GLY A 150 -14.90 -12.25 -8.71
N TRP A 151 -16.12 -11.94 -8.27
CA TRP A 151 -16.44 -10.89 -7.29
C TRP A 151 -17.12 -11.46 -6.03
#